data_AF-A0A939X0A8-F1
#
_entry.id   AF-A0A939X0A8-F1
#
_cell.length_a   1.000
_cell.length_b   1.000
_cell.length_c   1.000
_cell.angle_alpha   90.00
_cell.angle_beta   90.00
_cell.angle_gamma   90.00
#
_symmetry.space_group_name_H-M   'P 1'
#
loop_
_entity.id
_entity.type
_entity.pdbx_description
1 polymer ?
#
loop_
_entity_poly.entity_id
_entity_poly.type
_entity_poly.pdbx_seq_one_letter_code
_entity_poly.pdbx_strand_id
1 'polypeptide(L)'
;MKQLVLLMIVAMGLSTTALAQKRVKNIYASSPKLDIELMQNSEQTIQLNRYFYAGYNTLCLPFSLTAEQVAVAAKDLKVERLAGIQQEGATLNLYFVDCTDEGIQAGVPYLIFSPTSQYLRVKNTDVLNFDQELKSVRMTDDKGNIVTFGSSWESLEKVGRYGIPAKQNVAPLESVLIKTEGDKTFLPTRCGFTWVQQAASANDLKIQHAASKGEVTAILGVKWDKSFSSDSYDLQGHKTSQNAKGIRIQDGKKTIVR
;
A
#
# COMPACT_ATOMS: atom_id res chain seq x y z
N MET A 1 40.82 -13.58 78.47
CA MET A 1 41.04 -14.61 77.42
C MET A 1 40.03 -14.31 76.31
N LYS A 2 40.38 -13.43 75.37
CA LYS A 2 40.80 -13.77 73.99
C LYS A 2 39.85 -14.76 73.31
N GLN A 3 38.98 -14.26 72.44
CA GLN A 3 38.75 -14.87 71.13
C GLN A 3 38.28 -13.79 70.15
N LEU A 4 39.18 -13.47 69.22
CA LEU A 4 38.92 -12.79 67.95
C LEU A 4 37.91 -13.63 67.14
N VAL A 5 36.92 -13.00 66.52
CA VAL A 5 36.29 -13.55 65.32
C VAL A 5 36.34 -12.49 64.22
N LEU A 6 36.87 -12.97 63.10
CA LEU A 6 37.29 -12.28 61.89
C LEU A 6 36.13 -12.17 60.89
N LEU A 7 36.13 -11.08 60.14
CA LEU A 7 35.41 -10.74 58.89
C LEU A 7 34.61 -11.84 58.16
N MET A 8 33.39 -11.48 57.75
CA MET A 8 32.90 -11.79 56.40
C MET A 8 32.28 -10.53 55.78
N ILE A 9 33.01 -9.95 54.83
CA ILE A 9 32.51 -8.93 53.91
C ILE A 9 31.62 -9.65 52.89
N VAL A 10 30.30 -9.47 52.98
CA VAL A 10 29.37 -9.86 51.91
C VAL A 10 29.47 -8.82 50.82
N ALA A 11 30.25 -9.13 49.77
CA ALA A 11 30.19 -8.40 48.51
C ALA A 11 28.83 -8.70 47.86
N MET A 12 27.85 -7.81 48.04
CA MET A 12 26.66 -7.78 47.20
C MET A 12 27.11 -7.36 45.79
N GLY A 13 27.41 -8.35 44.96
CA GLY A 13 27.44 -8.18 43.52
C GLY A 13 26.04 -7.79 43.06
N LEU A 14 25.79 -6.49 42.96
CA LEU A 14 24.73 -5.95 42.11
C LEU A 14 25.09 -6.34 40.67
N SER A 15 24.66 -7.53 40.26
CA SER A 15 24.50 -7.88 38.87
C SER A 15 23.43 -6.94 38.30
N THR A 16 23.86 -5.74 37.96
CA THR A 16 23.17 -4.91 36.99
C THR A 16 23.18 -5.72 35.70
N THR A 17 22.12 -6.52 35.51
CA THR A 17 21.72 -6.89 34.16
C THR A 17 21.30 -5.57 33.52
N ALA A 18 22.29 -4.86 32.98
CA ALA A 18 22.04 -3.91 31.91
C ALA A 18 21.32 -4.73 30.85
N LEU A 19 19.98 -4.66 30.85
CA LEU A 19 19.14 -5.09 29.76
C LEU A 19 19.75 -4.43 28.54
N ALA A 20 20.55 -5.19 27.79
CA ALA A 20 21.08 -4.74 26.51
C ALA A 20 19.86 -4.39 25.69
N GLN A 21 19.58 -3.09 25.55
CA GLN A 21 18.49 -2.59 24.75
C GLN A 21 18.72 -3.15 23.34
N LYS A 22 17.94 -4.19 23.00
CA LYS A 22 18.10 -4.97 21.78
C LYS A 22 18.00 -3.96 20.62
N ARG A 23 19.13 -3.67 19.97
CA ARG A 23 19.20 -2.62 18.94
C ARG A 23 18.20 -2.97 17.85
N VAL A 24 17.28 -2.04 17.56
CA VAL A 24 16.33 -2.21 16.44
C VAL A 24 17.08 -1.97 15.14
N LYS A 25 17.08 -2.97 14.26
CA LYS A 25 17.65 -2.84 12.91
C LYS A 25 16.55 -2.35 11.96
N ASN A 26 16.83 -1.28 11.22
CA ASN A 26 15.87 -0.70 10.29
C ASN A 26 16.09 -1.26 8.88
N ILE A 27 15.00 -1.65 8.24
CA ILE A 27 14.95 -1.85 6.79
C ILE A 27 14.02 -0.81 6.17
N TYR A 28 14.33 -0.40 4.95
CA TYR A 28 13.56 0.61 4.23
C TYR A 28 13.02 0.00 2.94
N ALA A 29 11.72 0.15 2.71
CA ALA A 29 11.08 -0.24 1.45
C ALA A 29 11.50 0.64 0.24
N SER A 30 12.44 1.56 0.44
CA SER A 30 13.08 2.34 -0.61
C SER A 30 14.33 1.67 -1.20
N SER A 31 14.76 0.53 -0.64
CA SER A 31 15.85 -0.26 -1.21
C SER A 31 15.41 -1.00 -2.49
N PRO A 32 16.32 -1.36 -3.42
CA PRO A 32 15.97 -2.09 -4.64
C PRO A 32 15.39 -3.49 -4.38
N LYS A 33 15.65 -4.10 -3.22
CA LYS A 33 15.09 -5.39 -2.81
C LYS A 33 14.69 -5.33 -1.34
N LEU A 34 13.54 -5.91 -1.02
CA LEU A 34 13.10 -6.10 0.35
C LEU A 34 13.74 -7.36 0.92
N ASP A 35 14.43 -7.20 2.05
CA ASP A 35 15.05 -8.30 2.78
C ASP A 35 14.01 -8.94 3.72
N ILE A 36 13.21 -9.85 3.16
CA ILE A 36 12.12 -10.53 3.88
C ILE A 36 12.68 -11.55 4.88
N GLU A 37 13.77 -12.24 4.52
CA GLU A 37 14.44 -13.19 5.41
C GLU A 37 14.91 -12.50 6.69
N LEU A 38 15.49 -11.31 6.57
CA LEU A 38 15.85 -10.52 7.73
C LEU A 38 14.62 -10.17 8.57
N MET A 39 13.49 -9.81 7.97
CA MET A 39 12.25 -9.53 8.71
C MET A 39 11.74 -10.72 9.51
N GLN A 40 11.97 -11.95 9.05
CA GLN A 40 11.57 -13.17 9.74
C GLN A 40 12.50 -13.54 10.92
N ASN A 41 13.60 -12.81 11.13
CA ASN A 41 14.57 -13.08 12.17
C ASN A 41 14.00 -12.85 13.58
N SER A 42 13.83 -13.90 14.39
CA SER A 42 13.37 -13.83 15.79
C SER A 42 14.41 -13.28 16.76
N GLU A 43 15.69 -13.42 16.42
CA GLU A 43 16.83 -13.05 17.27
C GLU A 43 17.11 -11.55 17.24
N GLN A 44 16.49 -10.80 16.34
CA GLN A 44 16.66 -9.35 16.21
C GLN A 44 15.30 -8.67 16.08
N THR A 45 15.17 -7.49 16.68
CA THR A 45 14.03 -6.62 16.39
C THR A 45 14.31 -5.88 15.11
N ILE A 46 13.52 -6.16 14.07
CA ILE A 46 13.64 -5.53 12.76
C ILE A 46 12.43 -4.62 12.54
N GLN A 47 12.66 -3.39 12.09
CA GLN A 47 11.60 -2.44 11.73
C GLN A 47 11.58 -2.17 10.24
N LEU A 48 10.46 -2.48 9.58
CA LEU A 48 10.15 -2.02 8.25
C LEU A 48 9.71 -0.56 8.29
N ASN A 49 10.32 0.26 7.44
CA ASN A 49 9.94 1.65 7.23
C ASN A 49 9.47 1.83 5.78
N ARG A 50 8.19 2.16 5.60
CA ARG A 50 7.56 2.45 4.30
C ARG A 50 6.99 3.87 4.29
N TYR A 51 7.52 4.74 3.44
CA TYR A 51 7.08 6.14 3.36
C TYR A 51 5.85 6.33 2.47
N PHE A 52 4.79 6.93 2.98
CA PHE A 52 3.65 7.40 2.21
C PHE A 52 3.75 8.89 1.96
N TYR A 53 3.39 9.31 0.74
CA TYR A 53 3.09 10.70 0.46
C TYR A 53 1.70 11.03 0.99
N ALA A 54 1.41 12.31 1.26
CA ALA A 54 0.02 12.74 1.40
C ALA A 54 -0.78 12.39 0.13
N GLY A 55 -2.02 11.93 0.32
CA GLY A 55 -2.87 11.38 -0.73
C GLY A 55 -2.81 9.85 -0.82
N TYR A 56 -3.22 9.33 -1.97
CA TYR A 56 -3.24 7.89 -2.25
C TYR A 56 -1.85 7.30 -2.49
N ASN A 57 -1.65 6.07 -2.05
CA ASN A 57 -0.44 5.29 -2.16
C ASN A 57 -0.85 3.85 -2.45
N THR A 58 0.13 3.00 -2.70
CA THR A 58 -0.09 1.56 -2.77
C THR A 58 0.81 0.82 -1.81
N LEU A 59 0.32 -0.33 -1.35
CA LEU A 59 0.98 -1.13 -0.34
C LEU A 59 0.70 -2.62 -0.52
N CYS A 60 1.74 -3.43 -0.40
CA CYS A 60 1.67 -4.86 -0.23
C CYS A 60 2.78 -5.23 0.76
N LEU A 61 2.44 -5.94 1.83
CA LEU A 61 3.36 -6.29 2.91
C LEU A 61 3.61 -7.80 2.90
N PRO A 62 4.81 -8.27 3.28
CA PRO A 62 5.11 -9.70 3.39
C PRO A 62 4.58 -10.32 4.69
N PHE A 63 3.68 -9.63 5.39
CA PHE A 63 3.04 -10.03 6.64
C PHE A 63 1.68 -9.33 6.75
N SER A 64 0.85 -9.85 7.64
CA SER A 64 -0.48 -9.31 7.93
C SER A 64 -0.43 -8.36 9.14
N LEU A 65 -1.33 -7.38 9.13
CA LEU A 65 -1.58 -6.45 10.24
C LEU A 65 -3.09 -6.40 10.51
N THR A 66 -3.49 -6.41 11.78
CA THR A 66 -4.87 -6.07 12.15
C THR A 66 -5.13 -4.58 11.94
N ALA A 67 -6.39 -4.15 11.94
CA ALA A 67 -6.76 -2.74 11.84
C ALA A 67 -6.09 -1.89 12.94
N GLU A 68 -6.04 -2.40 14.17
CA GLU A 68 -5.38 -1.73 15.31
C GLU A 68 -3.87 -1.59 15.08
N GLN A 69 -3.23 -2.63 14.55
CA GLN A 69 -1.80 -2.59 14.24
C GLN A 69 -1.50 -1.60 13.12
N VAL A 70 -2.37 -1.48 12.11
CA VAL A 70 -2.25 -0.44 11.07
C VAL A 70 -2.32 0.96 11.69
N ALA A 71 -3.31 1.21 12.56
CA ALA A 71 -3.49 2.50 13.23
C ALA A 71 -2.31 2.87 14.15
N VAL A 72 -1.68 1.89 14.78
CA VAL A 72 -0.45 2.08 15.58
C VAL A 72 0.75 2.36 14.68
N ALA A 73 0.87 1.67 13.55
CA ALA A 73 2.01 1.78 12.64
C ALA A 73 2.03 3.09 11.84
N ALA A 74 0.86 3.68 11.55
CA ALA A 74 0.70 5.00 10.95
C ALA A 74 -0.72 5.55 11.22
N LYS A 75 -0.82 6.85 11.48
CA LYS A 75 -2.10 7.47 11.85
C LYS A 75 -2.99 7.72 10.64
N ASP A 76 -4.29 7.57 10.86
CA ASP A 76 -5.37 8.00 9.94
C ASP A 76 -5.23 7.44 8.52
N LEU A 77 -4.69 6.23 8.39
CA LEU A 77 -4.65 5.54 7.10
C LEU A 77 -6.02 4.96 6.77
N LYS A 78 -6.48 5.19 5.54
CA LYS A 78 -7.58 4.44 4.94
C LYS A 78 -7.03 3.33 4.07
N VAL A 79 -7.52 2.11 4.26
CA VAL A 79 -7.13 0.94 3.47
C VAL A 79 -8.27 0.57 2.54
N GLU A 80 -7.99 0.42 1.25
CA GLU A 80 -8.97 0.00 0.27
C GLU A 80 -8.45 -1.16 -0.58
N ARG A 81 -9.34 -2.09 -0.92
CA ARG A 81 -9.05 -3.23 -1.79
C ARG A 81 -9.79 -3.11 -3.11
N LEU A 82 -9.17 -3.60 -4.20
CA LEU A 82 -9.82 -3.68 -5.50
C LEU A 82 -10.98 -4.67 -5.44
N ALA A 83 -12.19 -4.21 -5.71
CA ALA A 83 -13.43 -5.00 -5.63
C ALA A 83 -14.03 -5.31 -6.99
N GLY A 84 -13.72 -4.53 -8.02
CA GLY A 84 -14.24 -4.79 -9.36
C GLY A 84 -13.71 -3.82 -10.41
N ILE A 85 -14.04 -4.13 -11.67
CA ILE A 85 -13.79 -3.25 -12.80
C ILE A 85 -15.05 -3.17 -13.67
N GLN A 86 -15.29 -2.03 -14.31
CA GLN A 86 -16.39 -1.87 -15.25
C GLN A 86 -16.06 -0.80 -16.27
N GLN A 87 -16.22 -1.14 -17.54
CA GLN A 87 -16.16 -0.14 -18.59
C GLN A 87 -17.47 0.63 -18.74
N GLU A 88 -17.36 1.96 -18.79
CA GLU A 88 -18.43 2.90 -19.07
C GLU A 88 -18.01 3.84 -20.19
N GLY A 89 -18.63 3.69 -21.37
CA GLY A 89 -18.19 4.39 -22.57
C GLY A 89 -16.74 4.03 -22.91
N ALA A 90 -15.86 5.03 -22.92
CA ALA A 90 -14.43 4.86 -23.21
C ALA A 90 -13.55 4.67 -21.95
N THR A 91 -14.14 4.78 -20.76
CA THR A 91 -13.41 4.72 -19.49
C THR A 91 -13.58 3.37 -18.80
N LEU A 92 -12.48 2.74 -18.40
CA LEU A 92 -12.47 1.63 -17.47
C LEU A 92 -12.40 2.15 -16.03
N ASN A 93 -13.46 1.92 -15.26
CA ASN A 93 -13.48 2.19 -13.83
C ASN A 93 -12.87 1.02 -13.05
N LEU A 94 -11.97 1.31 -12.12
CA LEU A 94 -11.46 0.39 -11.08
C LEU A 94 -12.12 0.77 -9.75
N TYR A 95 -12.91 -0.13 -9.18
CA TYR A 95 -13.63 0.12 -7.93
C TYR A 95 -12.85 -0.39 -6.73
N PHE A 96 -12.59 0.52 -5.80
CA PHE A 96 -11.95 0.26 -4.53
C PHE A 96 -12.97 0.42 -3.41
N VAL A 97 -13.01 -0.56 -2.51
CA VAL A 97 -13.89 -0.54 -1.33
C VAL A 97 -13.05 -0.34 -0.09
N ASP A 98 -13.55 0.47 0.84
CA ASP A 98 -12.98 0.61 2.18
C ASP A 98 -12.95 -0.76 2.88
N CYS A 99 -11.78 -1.12 3.39
CA CYS A 99 -11.54 -2.29 4.20
C CYS A 99 -10.59 -1.96 5.37
N THR A 100 -10.61 -0.72 5.85
CA THR A 100 -9.74 -0.24 6.93
C THR A 100 -9.90 -1.09 8.19
N ASP A 101 -11.15 -1.43 8.54
CA ASP A 101 -11.49 -2.27 9.69
C ASP A 101 -11.09 -3.75 9.52
N GLU A 102 -10.74 -4.19 8.29
CA GLU A 102 -10.27 -5.56 8.02
C GLU A 102 -8.76 -5.70 8.22
N GLY A 103 -8.00 -4.60 8.25
CA GLY A 103 -6.54 -4.60 8.30
C GLY A 103 -5.89 -4.92 6.94
N ILE A 104 -4.68 -5.49 6.98
CA ILE A 104 -3.86 -5.82 5.81
C ILE A 104 -3.49 -7.29 5.85
N GLN A 105 -3.69 -8.00 4.75
CA GLN A 105 -3.25 -9.39 4.58
C GLN A 105 -1.90 -9.47 3.87
N ALA A 106 -1.09 -10.45 4.29
CA ALA A 106 0.22 -10.72 3.71
C ALA A 106 0.11 -11.07 2.22
N GLY A 107 0.96 -10.44 1.41
CA GLY A 107 1.06 -10.65 -0.03
C GLY A 107 -0.04 -9.99 -0.87
N VAL A 108 -1.05 -9.39 -0.24
CA VAL A 108 -2.20 -8.78 -0.94
C VAL A 108 -1.92 -7.30 -1.25
N PRO A 109 -2.24 -6.80 -2.46
CA PRO A 109 -2.07 -5.40 -2.83
C PRO A 109 -3.27 -4.55 -2.41
N TYR A 110 -2.99 -3.38 -1.83
CA TYR A 110 -3.97 -2.40 -1.36
C TYR A 110 -3.69 -1.00 -1.91
N LEU A 111 -4.76 -0.20 -2.00
CA LEU A 111 -4.69 1.24 -2.13
C LEU A 111 -4.78 1.86 -0.73
N ILE A 112 -3.90 2.81 -0.42
CA ILE A 112 -3.77 3.42 0.91
C ILE A 112 -3.91 4.92 0.78
N PHE A 113 -4.91 5.52 1.42
CA PHE A 113 -4.92 6.99 1.57
C PHE A 113 -4.19 7.38 2.86
N SER A 114 -3.28 8.34 2.76
CA SER A 114 -2.61 8.94 3.91
C SER A 114 -2.87 10.45 3.89
N PRO A 115 -3.46 11.04 4.95
CA PRO A 115 -3.79 12.47 4.95
C PRO A 115 -2.55 13.36 4.97
N THR A 116 -1.44 12.86 5.52
CA THR A 116 -0.15 13.55 5.54
C THR A 116 0.94 12.62 5.05
N SER A 117 2.08 13.18 4.61
CA SER A 117 3.24 12.34 4.31
C SER A 117 3.84 11.79 5.61
N GLN A 118 3.99 10.48 5.71
CA GLN A 118 4.42 9.80 6.94
C GLN A 118 5.05 8.44 6.64
N TYR A 119 5.70 7.84 7.64
CA TYR A 119 6.14 6.45 7.56
C TYR A 119 5.12 5.54 8.22
N LEU A 120 4.77 4.45 7.53
CA LEU A 120 4.35 3.23 8.18
C LEU A 120 5.59 2.56 8.78
N ARG A 121 5.55 2.33 10.10
CA ARG A 121 6.64 1.68 10.84
C ARG A 121 6.13 0.44 11.54
N VAL A 122 6.68 -0.71 11.18
CA VAL A 122 6.22 -2.00 11.68
C VAL A 122 7.41 -2.82 12.12
N LYS A 123 7.40 -3.31 13.36
CA LYS A 123 8.40 -4.26 13.83
C LYS A 123 7.97 -5.68 13.55
N ASN A 124 8.90 -6.56 13.25
CA ASN A 124 8.64 -7.99 13.06
C ASN A 124 7.99 -8.69 14.28
N THR A 125 8.11 -8.12 15.47
CA THR A 125 7.44 -8.59 16.69
C THR A 125 5.95 -8.26 16.74
N ASP A 126 5.48 -7.34 15.89
CA ASP A 126 4.15 -6.74 15.95
C ASP A 126 3.28 -7.19 14.76
N VAL A 127 3.68 -8.24 14.02
CA VAL A 127 3.00 -8.69 12.80
C VAL A 127 2.47 -10.11 12.91
N LEU A 128 1.55 -10.45 12.02
CA LEU A 128 0.98 -11.79 11.90
C LEU A 128 1.33 -12.42 10.54
N ASN A 129 1.37 -13.75 10.46
CA ASN A 129 1.40 -14.51 9.21
C ASN A 129 2.38 -13.96 8.15
N PHE A 130 3.69 -14.13 8.36
CA PHE A 130 4.66 -13.86 7.31
C PHE A 130 4.40 -14.76 6.10
N ASP A 131 4.29 -14.16 4.93
CA ASP A 131 4.06 -14.84 3.66
C ASP A 131 4.81 -14.10 2.56
N GLN A 132 5.70 -14.83 1.88
CA GLN A 132 6.49 -14.28 0.77
C GLN A 132 5.74 -14.37 -0.56
N GLU A 133 4.61 -15.09 -0.62
CA GLU A 133 3.82 -15.23 -1.84
C GLU A 133 3.10 -13.93 -2.20
N LEU A 134 3.26 -13.48 -3.45
CA LEU A 134 2.57 -12.31 -3.98
C LEU A 134 1.19 -12.69 -4.53
N LYS A 135 0.13 -12.25 -3.84
CA LYS A 135 -1.27 -12.56 -4.16
C LYS A 135 -1.88 -11.50 -5.05
N SER A 136 -1.40 -11.41 -6.29
CA SER A 136 -1.94 -10.44 -7.25
C SER A 136 -3.46 -10.64 -7.46
N VAL A 137 -4.21 -9.54 -7.53
CA VAL A 137 -5.66 -9.54 -7.71
C VAL A 137 -5.98 -9.34 -9.19
N ARG A 138 -6.67 -10.31 -9.81
CA ARG A 138 -7.08 -10.26 -11.21
C ARG A 138 -8.59 -10.07 -11.34
N MET A 139 -9.00 -9.11 -12.16
CA MET A 139 -10.39 -8.74 -12.39
C MET A 139 -10.72 -8.72 -13.88
N THR A 140 -11.97 -9.03 -14.22
CA THR A 140 -12.51 -9.01 -15.59
C THR A 140 -13.90 -8.37 -15.61
N ASP A 141 -14.25 -7.68 -16.69
CA ASP A 141 -15.62 -7.19 -16.94
C ASP A 141 -16.30 -7.93 -18.12
N ASP A 142 -17.54 -7.55 -18.39
CA ASP A 142 -18.35 -8.06 -19.50
C ASP A 142 -17.96 -7.50 -20.88
N LYS A 143 -17.03 -6.54 -20.94
CA LYS A 143 -16.49 -5.95 -22.18
C LYS A 143 -15.16 -6.56 -22.60
N GLY A 144 -14.65 -7.53 -21.84
CA GLY A 144 -13.42 -8.25 -22.14
C GLY A 144 -12.16 -7.56 -21.62
N ASN A 145 -12.30 -6.59 -20.72
CA ASN A 145 -11.16 -6.03 -20.02
C ASN A 145 -10.60 -7.03 -19.01
N ILE A 146 -9.28 -7.08 -18.89
CA ILE A 146 -8.58 -7.88 -17.88
C ILE A 146 -7.55 -6.98 -17.20
N VAL A 147 -7.71 -6.78 -15.89
CA VAL A 147 -6.78 -5.99 -15.08
C VAL A 147 -6.18 -6.86 -13.99
N THR A 148 -4.88 -6.75 -13.80
CA THR A 148 -4.16 -7.36 -12.67
C THR A 148 -3.56 -6.28 -11.80
N PHE A 149 -3.91 -6.25 -10.52
CA PHE A 149 -3.29 -5.43 -9.49
C PHE A 149 -2.30 -6.28 -8.70
N GLY A 150 -1.04 -5.86 -8.62
CA GLY A 150 -0.01 -6.66 -7.95
C GLY A 150 1.16 -5.83 -7.47
N SER A 151 2.12 -6.50 -6.83
CA SER A 151 3.34 -5.92 -6.24
C SER A 151 4.59 -6.67 -6.73
N SER A 152 5.74 -6.32 -6.15
CA SER A 152 7.03 -7.01 -6.26
C SER A 152 7.81 -6.80 -4.96
N TRP A 153 8.65 -7.77 -4.59
CA TRP A 153 9.63 -7.62 -3.50
C TRP A 153 10.96 -7.05 -3.97
N GLU A 154 11.09 -6.82 -5.27
CA GLU A 154 12.24 -6.22 -5.93
C GLU A 154 11.79 -5.02 -6.76
N SER A 155 12.71 -4.09 -7.03
CA SER A 155 12.49 -2.94 -7.87
C SER A 155 12.08 -3.38 -9.26
N LEU A 156 10.99 -2.82 -9.75
CA LEU A 156 10.41 -3.18 -11.03
C LEU A 156 10.33 -1.98 -11.95
N GLU A 157 10.93 -2.10 -13.12
CA GLU A 157 10.73 -1.21 -14.27
C GLU A 157 9.94 -1.99 -15.31
N LYS A 158 8.71 -1.56 -15.57
CA LYS A 158 7.82 -2.24 -16.52
C LYS A 158 7.07 -1.21 -17.32
N VAL A 159 7.12 -1.28 -18.64
CA VAL A 159 6.33 -0.41 -19.53
C VAL A 159 4.84 -0.78 -19.41
N GLY A 160 3.97 0.23 -19.42
CA GLY A 160 2.52 0.06 -19.45
C GLY A 160 1.89 -0.33 -18.11
N ARG A 161 2.63 -0.27 -17.00
CA ARG A 161 2.09 -0.46 -15.65
C ARG A 161 1.53 0.86 -15.14
N TYR A 162 0.33 0.83 -14.58
CA TYR A 162 -0.29 1.99 -13.95
C TYR A 162 -0.01 1.97 -12.45
N GLY A 163 0.36 3.11 -11.86
CA GLY A 163 0.52 3.21 -10.41
C GLY A 163 1.33 4.42 -10.00
N ILE A 164 1.83 4.42 -8.77
CA ILE A 164 2.57 5.54 -8.18
C ILE A 164 4.04 5.11 -8.04
N PRO A 165 4.90 5.34 -9.06
CA PRO A 165 6.30 4.91 -9.01
C PRO A 165 7.10 5.76 -8.02
N ALA A 166 8.22 5.20 -7.55
CA ALA A 166 9.08 5.85 -6.57
C ALA A 166 9.97 6.94 -7.17
N LYS A 167 10.21 6.85 -8.48
CA LYS A 167 10.89 7.86 -9.27
C LYS A 167 9.88 8.42 -10.27
N GLN A 168 9.55 9.69 -10.14
CA GLN A 168 8.73 10.42 -11.09
C GLN A 168 9.51 11.66 -11.55
N ASN A 169 9.22 12.14 -12.76
CA ASN A 169 9.82 13.36 -13.30
C ASN A 169 9.01 14.60 -12.85
N VAL A 170 8.50 14.59 -11.62
CA VAL A 170 7.75 15.68 -10.98
C VAL A 170 8.39 16.00 -9.63
N ALA A 171 8.54 17.30 -9.36
CA ALA A 171 9.05 17.82 -8.11
C ALA A 171 8.04 18.86 -7.56
N PRO A 172 7.48 18.67 -6.36
CA PRO A 172 7.71 17.54 -5.45
C PRO A 172 7.14 16.21 -6.00
N LEU A 173 7.63 15.08 -5.47
CA LEU A 173 7.02 13.77 -5.75
C LEU A 173 5.63 13.74 -5.12
N GLU A 174 4.63 13.37 -5.90
CA GLU A 174 3.22 13.41 -5.52
C GLU A 174 2.56 12.04 -5.68
N SER A 175 1.40 11.90 -5.06
CA SER A 175 0.46 10.77 -5.18
C SER A 175 -0.20 10.72 -6.58
N VAL A 176 0.60 10.67 -7.63
CA VAL A 176 0.09 10.67 -9.00
C VAL A 176 0.13 9.25 -9.57
N LEU A 177 -1.04 8.75 -9.95
CA LEU A 177 -1.13 7.53 -10.74
C LEU A 177 -0.74 7.85 -12.18
N ILE A 178 0.33 7.22 -12.65
CA ILE A 178 0.82 7.35 -14.02
C ILE A 178 0.90 5.98 -14.69
N LYS A 179 0.83 5.97 -16.02
CA LYS A 179 1.26 4.84 -16.84
C LYS A 179 2.77 4.95 -17.04
N THR A 180 3.50 3.90 -16.77
CA THR A 180 4.97 3.90 -16.89
C THR A 180 5.43 3.71 -18.33
N GLU A 181 6.45 4.50 -18.72
CA GLU A 181 7.10 4.44 -20.04
C GLU A 181 8.47 3.72 -19.99
N GLY A 182 8.75 3.01 -18.89
CA GLY A 182 9.98 2.22 -18.70
C GLY A 182 11.03 2.87 -17.80
N ASP A 183 11.12 4.21 -17.79
CA ASP A 183 12.05 4.96 -16.93
C ASP A 183 11.53 5.21 -15.49
N LYS A 184 10.40 4.58 -15.15
CA LYS A 184 9.69 4.73 -13.88
C LYS A 184 9.78 3.44 -13.08
N THR A 185 10.51 3.50 -11.97
CA THR A 185 10.74 2.35 -11.08
C THR A 185 9.67 2.28 -9.97
N PHE A 186 9.07 1.10 -9.80
CA PHE A 186 8.33 0.74 -8.59
C PHE A 186 9.30 0.09 -7.60
N LEU A 187 9.45 0.67 -6.42
CA LEU A 187 10.23 0.05 -5.34
C LEU A 187 9.41 -1.03 -4.62
N PRO A 188 10.05 -1.94 -3.88
CA PRO A 188 9.38 -3.02 -3.16
C PRO A 188 8.21 -2.52 -2.30
N THR A 189 7.21 -3.38 -2.10
CA THR A 189 5.93 -3.09 -1.41
C THR A 189 4.99 -2.13 -2.15
N ARG A 190 5.43 -1.44 -3.21
CA ARG A 190 4.52 -0.65 -4.06
C ARG A 190 3.78 -1.56 -5.02
N CYS A 191 2.50 -1.26 -5.20
CA CYS A 191 1.64 -1.98 -6.13
C CYS A 191 1.34 -1.15 -7.39
N GLY A 192 0.91 -1.83 -8.45
CA GLY A 192 0.43 -1.20 -9.67
C GLY A 192 -0.42 -2.15 -10.50
N PHE A 193 -1.16 -1.58 -11.45
CA PHE A 193 -2.10 -2.26 -12.33
C PHE A 193 -1.44 -2.58 -13.67
N THR A 194 -1.75 -3.74 -14.22
CA THR A 194 -1.50 -4.06 -15.63
C THR A 194 -2.86 -4.25 -16.29
N TRP A 195 -3.13 -3.48 -17.34
CA TRP A 195 -4.30 -3.69 -18.18
C TRP A 195 -3.93 -4.73 -19.24
N VAL A 196 -4.06 -6.00 -18.87
CA VAL A 196 -3.56 -7.17 -19.61
C VAL A 196 -4.27 -7.32 -20.95
N GLN A 197 -5.59 -7.07 -20.96
CA GLN A 197 -6.40 -7.06 -22.16
C GLN A 197 -7.34 -5.86 -22.09
N GLN A 198 -7.30 -5.04 -23.13
CA GLN A 198 -8.07 -3.81 -23.24
C GLN A 198 -9.17 -4.00 -24.27
N ALA A 199 -10.41 -3.74 -23.88
CA ALA A 199 -11.53 -3.70 -24.80
C ALA A 199 -11.30 -2.59 -25.84
N ALA A 200 -11.74 -2.82 -27.08
CA ALA A 200 -11.43 -1.93 -28.20
C ALA A 200 -11.89 -0.47 -28.01
N SER A 201 -12.98 -0.26 -27.26
CA SER A 201 -13.53 1.06 -26.97
C SER A 201 -12.96 1.71 -25.72
N ALA A 202 -12.22 0.97 -24.88
CA ALA A 202 -11.65 1.53 -23.66
C ALA A 202 -10.34 2.22 -23.99
N ASN A 203 -10.14 3.46 -23.54
CA ASN A 203 -8.89 4.20 -23.70
C ASN A 203 -8.51 5.02 -22.45
N ASP A 204 -9.45 5.20 -21.52
CA ASP A 204 -9.24 5.89 -20.25
C ASP A 204 -9.33 4.92 -19.06
N LEU A 205 -8.64 5.24 -17.96
CA LEU A 205 -8.71 4.50 -16.70
C LEU A 205 -9.03 5.45 -15.54
N LYS A 206 -9.97 5.07 -14.68
CA LYS A 206 -10.37 5.85 -13.51
C LYS A 206 -10.44 4.97 -12.26
N ILE A 207 -9.95 5.48 -11.12
CA ILE A 207 -10.19 4.85 -9.81
C ILE A 207 -11.46 5.45 -9.20
N GLN A 208 -12.31 4.59 -8.65
CA GLN A 208 -13.55 4.95 -7.98
C GLN A 208 -13.52 4.40 -6.56
N HIS A 209 -13.80 5.25 -5.57
CA HIS A 209 -13.80 4.88 -4.15
C HIS A 209 -15.25 4.69 -3.68
N ALA A 210 -15.57 3.50 -3.18
CA ALA A 210 -16.89 3.15 -2.69
C ALA A 210 -16.93 3.13 -1.15
N ALA A 211 -17.97 3.70 -0.56
CA ALA A 211 -18.09 3.93 0.89
C ALA A 211 -18.56 2.70 1.74
N SER A 212 -18.73 1.51 1.14
CA SER A 212 -19.40 0.30 1.71
C SER A 212 -20.90 0.54 2.05
N LYS A 213 -21.87 -0.38 2.08
CA LYS A 213 -22.00 -1.83 1.95
C LYS A 213 -23.13 -2.15 0.96
N GLY A 214 -22.81 -2.87 -0.11
CA GLY A 214 -23.68 -3.92 -0.66
C GLY A 214 -22.79 -5.16 -0.66
N GLU A 215 -23.29 -6.31 -0.26
CA GLU A 215 -22.49 -7.53 -0.14
C GLU A 215 -21.58 -7.72 -1.37
N VAL A 216 -20.28 -7.50 -1.21
CA VAL A 216 -19.30 -7.93 -2.20
C VAL A 216 -18.96 -9.37 -1.83
N THR A 217 -19.94 -10.26 -2.03
CA THR A 217 -19.66 -11.69 -2.11
C THR A 217 -18.76 -11.89 -3.32
N ALA A 218 -17.70 -12.65 -3.11
CA ALA A 218 -16.75 -13.00 -4.14
C ALA A 218 -17.47 -13.44 -5.44
N ILE A 219 -17.05 -12.87 -6.57
CA ILE A 219 -17.20 -13.42 -7.92
C ILE A 219 -18.61 -13.27 -8.56
N LEU A 220 -18.60 -12.80 -9.82
CA LEU A 220 -19.67 -12.66 -10.82
C LEU A 220 -20.52 -11.38 -10.77
N GLY A 221 -20.19 -10.47 -11.71
CA GLY A 221 -21.20 -9.66 -12.40
C GLY A 221 -22.05 -8.73 -11.53
N VAL A 222 -21.41 -7.84 -10.77
CA VAL A 222 -22.17 -6.75 -10.16
C VAL A 222 -22.65 -5.81 -11.27
N LYS A 223 -23.95 -5.82 -11.54
CA LYS A 223 -24.63 -4.65 -12.14
C LYS A 223 -24.67 -3.58 -11.07
N TRP A 224 -23.75 -2.63 -11.18
CA TRP A 224 -23.69 -1.48 -10.28
C TRP A 224 -24.84 -0.53 -10.59
N ASP A 225 -25.74 -0.35 -9.61
CA ASP A 225 -26.93 0.47 -9.78
C ASP A 225 -26.57 1.96 -9.74
N LYS A 226 -27.13 2.75 -10.67
CA LYS A 226 -26.77 4.17 -10.93
C LYS A 226 -27.13 5.14 -9.80
N SER A 227 -27.58 4.66 -8.65
CA SER A 227 -28.09 5.48 -7.54
C SER A 227 -27.06 5.83 -6.46
N PHE A 228 -25.78 5.58 -6.69
CA PHE A 228 -24.73 6.03 -5.77
C PHE A 228 -24.26 7.44 -6.12
N SER A 229 -24.35 8.37 -5.16
CA SER A 229 -23.63 9.63 -5.24
C SER A 229 -22.13 9.34 -5.18
N SER A 230 -21.49 9.20 -6.33
CA SER A 230 -20.05 9.01 -6.43
C SER A 230 -19.37 10.38 -6.41
N ASP A 231 -18.58 10.62 -5.37
CA ASP A 231 -17.62 11.70 -5.37
C ASP A 231 -16.55 11.38 -6.42
N SER A 232 -16.39 12.22 -7.44
CA SER A 232 -15.32 12.07 -8.42
C SER A 232 -14.08 12.79 -7.94
N TYR A 233 -12.89 12.22 -8.08
CA TYR A 233 -11.64 12.87 -7.67
C TYR A 233 -10.71 13.03 -8.87
N ASP A 234 -9.98 14.14 -8.94
CA ASP A 234 -8.92 14.32 -9.92
C ASP A 234 -7.69 13.45 -9.58
N LEU A 235 -6.68 13.46 -10.46
CA LEU A 235 -5.45 12.69 -10.26
C LEU A 235 -4.52 13.26 -9.18
N GLN A 236 -4.97 14.28 -8.46
CA GLN A 236 -4.33 14.86 -7.27
C GLN A 236 -5.16 14.56 -5.99
N GLY A 237 -6.27 13.81 -6.11
CA GLY A 237 -7.13 13.48 -4.97
C GLY A 237 -8.08 14.59 -4.55
N HIS A 238 -8.28 15.63 -5.36
CA HIS A 238 -9.27 16.67 -5.08
C HIS A 238 -10.66 16.25 -5.54
N LYS A 239 -11.68 16.47 -4.70
CA LYS A 239 -13.08 16.22 -5.04
C LYS A 239 -13.51 17.16 -6.18
N THR A 240 -14.02 16.58 -7.25
CA THR A 240 -14.51 17.24 -8.46
C THR A 240 -16.00 16.98 -8.62
N SER A 241 -16.73 18.00 -9.10
CA SER A 241 -18.08 17.81 -9.61
C SER A 241 -18.02 17.12 -10.98
N GLN A 242 -19.05 16.37 -11.36
CA GLN A 242 -19.11 15.67 -12.66
C GLN A 242 -18.86 16.56 -13.89
N ASN A 243 -18.98 17.90 -13.74
CA ASN A 243 -18.78 18.89 -14.81
C ASN A 243 -17.70 19.95 -14.50
N ALA A 244 -16.80 19.72 -13.53
CA ALA A 244 -15.82 20.74 -13.15
C ALA A 244 -14.72 20.94 -14.21
N LYS A 245 -14.46 22.21 -14.53
CA LYS A 245 -13.26 22.70 -15.23
C LYS A 245 -12.03 22.31 -14.41
N GLY A 246 -11.01 21.75 -15.06
CA GLY A 246 -9.86 21.18 -14.36
C GLY A 246 -8.90 20.38 -15.22
N ILE A 247 -7.82 19.91 -14.61
CA ILE A 247 -6.78 19.12 -15.25
C ILE A 247 -7.26 17.67 -15.40
N ARG A 248 -7.22 17.14 -16.63
CA ARG A 248 -7.51 15.73 -16.96
C ARG A 248 -6.27 15.08 -17.57
N ILE A 249 -6.18 13.76 -17.53
CA ILE A 249 -5.24 13.01 -18.39
C ILE A 249 -6.08 12.37 -19.48
N GLN A 250 -5.82 12.73 -20.75
CA GLN A 250 -6.39 12.10 -21.95
C GLN A 250 -5.22 11.56 -22.77
N ASP A 251 -5.31 10.31 -23.23
CA ASP A 251 -4.24 9.65 -24.00
C ASP A 251 -2.86 9.69 -23.33
N GLY A 252 -2.82 9.64 -21.99
CA GLY A 252 -1.58 9.72 -21.21
C GLY A 252 -0.97 11.12 -21.11
N LYS A 253 -1.65 12.17 -21.59
CA LYS A 253 -1.18 13.57 -21.52
C LYS A 253 -2.08 14.44 -20.66
N LYS A 254 -1.45 15.38 -19.95
CA LYS A 254 -2.13 16.39 -19.13
C LYS A 254 -2.84 17.39 -20.02
N THR A 255 -4.17 17.44 -19.92
CA THR A 255 -5.03 18.37 -20.64
C THR A 255 -5.73 19.29 -19.65
N ILE A 256 -5.64 20.61 -19.86
CA ILE A 256 -6.35 21.60 -19.03
C ILE A 256 -7.69 21.89 -19.72
N VAL A 257 -8.80 21.49 -19.08
CA VAL A 257 -10.15 21.83 -19.56
C VAL A 257 -10.58 23.13 -18.87
N ARG A 258 -10.65 24.21 -19.67
CA ARG A 258 -11.05 25.56 -19.23
C ARG A 258 -12.55 25.74 -19.12
#